data_AF-X1GE82-F1
#
_entry.id   AF-X1GE82-F1
#
_cell.length_a   1.000
_cell.length_b   1.000
_cell.length_c   1.000
_cell.angle_alpha   90.00
_cell.angle_beta   90.00
_cell.angle_gamma   90.00
#
_symmetry.space_group_name_H-M   'P 1'
#
loop_
_entity.id
_entity.type
_entity.pdbx_description
1 polymer ?
#
loop_
_entity_poly.entity_id
_entity_poly.type
_entity_poly.pdbx_seq_one_letter_code
_entity_poly.pdbx_strand_id
1 'polypeptide(L)'
;RNVLAMRKFLSYLKEERKKKLDEITSEDILAYVETIEKDKKQSAKGSLYVLMNYFKFIEDEKLLSVTIDLREERTKKSRRIFPIREFLNINPNYVKKLGEIGIKNVEQMLEKGKTVKQRKALSEQLGIPEGRILELVQLSDITRMGYVKAKLSRLYHDSGLVSPLKVAKFKPE
;
A
#
# COMPACT_ATOMS: atom_id res chain seq x y z
N ARG A 1 -10.83 20.01 2.34
CA ARG A 1 -9.96 19.27 3.31
C ARG A 1 -8.48 19.48 3.03
N ASN A 2 -7.97 19.21 1.82
CA ASN A 2 -6.53 19.32 1.51
C ASN A 2 -6.01 20.76 1.61
N VAL A 3 -6.75 21.74 1.07
CA VAL A 3 -6.43 23.17 1.18
C VAL A 3 -6.29 23.62 2.65
N LEU A 4 -7.14 23.12 3.53
CA LEU A 4 -7.09 23.45 4.95
C LEU A 4 -5.81 22.92 5.62
N ALA A 5 -5.40 21.69 5.30
CA ALA A 5 -4.16 21.12 5.83
C ALA A 5 -2.93 21.90 5.33
N MET A 6 -2.92 22.30 4.05
CA MET A 6 -1.85 23.14 3.52
C MET A 6 -1.81 24.52 4.18
N ARG A 7 -2.97 25.16 4.36
CA ARG A 7 -3.06 26.44 5.09
C ARG A 7 -2.53 26.33 6.52
N LYS A 8 -2.85 25.25 7.24
CA LYS A 8 -2.31 25.01 8.59
C LYS A 8 -0.79 24.90 8.60
N PHE A 9 -0.21 24.20 7.62
CA PHE A 9 1.24 24.11 7.50
C PHE A 9 1.89 25.46 7.16
N LEU A 10 1.29 26.23 6.24
CA LEU A 10 1.75 27.58 5.90
C LEU A 10 1.68 28.54 7.09
N SER A 11 0.59 28.50 7.87
CA SER A 11 0.48 29.26 9.12
C SER A 11 1.57 28.87 10.11
N TYR A 12 1.81 27.57 10.31
CA TYR A 12 2.89 27.07 11.15
C TYR A 12 4.27 27.59 10.71
N LEU A 13 4.60 27.50 9.42
CA LEU A 13 5.87 27.99 8.89
C LEU A 13 6.06 29.49 9.16
N LYS A 14 5.00 30.28 8.92
CA LYS A 14 5.04 31.74 9.12
C LYS A 14 5.14 32.11 10.60
N GLU A 15 4.36 31.47 11.46
CA GLU A 15 4.20 31.86 12.86
C GLU A 15 5.34 31.33 13.73
N GLU A 16 5.68 30.05 13.59
CA GLU A 16 6.62 29.34 14.46
C GLU A 16 8.05 29.31 13.91
N ARG A 17 8.20 29.24 12.58
CA ARG A 17 9.52 29.11 11.93
C ARG A 17 10.01 30.40 11.29
N LYS A 18 9.13 31.40 11.12
CA LYS A 18 9.39 32.66 10.40
C LYS A 18 9.91 32.45 8.98
N LYS A 19 9.49 31.36 8.34
CA LYS A 19 9.94 30.93 7.00
C LYS A 19 8.86 31.06 5.94
N LYS A 20 9.29 31.17 4.69
CA LYS A 20 8.46 31.08 3.49
C LYS A 20 8.47 29.65 2.91
N LEU A 21 7.69 29.47 1.83
CA LEU A 21 7.44 28.17 1.21
C LEU A 21 8.67 27.62 0.46
N ASP A 22 9.57 28.49 0.02
CA ASP A 22 10.83 28.21 -0.66
C ASP A 22 11.99 27.92 0.31
N GLU A 23 11.78 28.10 1.62
CA GLU A 23 12.81 27.95 2.67
C GLU A 23 12.59 26.70 3.54
N ILE A 24 11.70 25.80 3.11
CA ILE A 24 11.31 24.61 3.87
C ILE A 24 12.48 23.64 3.96
N THR A 25 12.73 23.13 5.17
CA THR A 25 13.68 22.04 5.39
C THR A 25 12.99 20.81 5.99
N SER A 26 13.70 19.67 5.99
CA SER A 26 13.21 18.43 6.59
C SER A 26 12.89 18.60 8.08
N GLU A 27 13.65 19.42 8.79
CA GLU A 27 13.46 19.74 10.20
C GLU A 27 12.14 20.48 10.45
N ASP A 28 11.71 21.33 9.52
CA ASP A 28 10.42 22.03 9.63
C ASP A 28 9.25 21.04 9.53
N ILE A 29 9.37 20.02 8.68
CA ILE A 29 8.37 18.98 8.51
C ILE A 29 8.30 18.11 9.77
N LEU A 30 9.45 17.70 10.30
CA LEU A 30 9.54 16.92 11.54
C LEU A 30 8.93 17.68 12.72
N ALA A 31 9.34 18.94 12.92
CA ALA A 31 8.81 19.77 13.98
C ALA A 31 7.30 20.01 13.82
N TYR A 32 6.79 20.21 12.61
CA TYR A 32 5.36 20.33 12.36
C TYR A 32 4.59 19.05 12.74
N VAL A 33 5.12 17.89 12.36
CA VAL A 33 4.55 16.59 12.72
C VAL A 33 4.49 16.43 14.24
N GLU A 34 5.55 16.78 14.95
CA GLU A 34 5.58 16.79 16.41
C GLU A 34 4.50 17.70 17.00
N THR A 35 4.28 18.90 16.45
CA THR A 35 3.21 19.79 16.94
C THR A 35 1.82 19.18 16.84
N ILE A 36 1.53 18.43 15.77
CA ILE A 36 0.25 17.75 15.58
C ILE A 36 0.10 16.59 16.58
N GLU A 37 1.18 15.82 16.76
CA GLU A 37 1.16 14.57 17.51
C GLU A 37 1.46 14.72 19.01
N LYS A 38 1.68 15.96 19.48
CA LYS A 38 1.61 16.32 20.92
C LYS A 38 0.29 15.86 21.54
N ASP A 39 -0.80 15.99 20.81
CA ASP A 39 -2.07 15.34 21.16
C ASP A 39 -2.07 13.91 20.63
N LYS A 40 -2.01 12.92 21.54
CA LYS A 40 -1.98 11.48 21.22
C LYS A 40 -3.20 10.99 20.42
N LYS A 41 -4.29 11.78 20.34
CA LYS A 41 -5.47 11.46 19.54
C LYS A 41 -5.36 11.92 18.08
N GLN A 42 -4.37 12.75 17.75
CA GLN A 42 -4.16 13.28 16.42
C GLN A 42 -3.01 12.57 15.72
N SER A 43 -3.08 12.55 14.38
CA SER A 43 -2.02 11.97 13.54
C SER A 43 -1.74 12.89 12.37
N ALA A 44 -0.45 13.10 12.09
CA ALA A 44 -0.01 13.94 10.99
C ALA A 44 -0.22 13.28 9.61
N LYS A 45 -0.68 12.02 9.53
CA LYS A 45 -0.82 11.28 8.26
C LYS A 45 -1.62 12.01 7.18
N GLY A 46 -2.62 12.81 7.59
CA GLY A 46 -3.44 13.61 6.70
C GLY A 46 -2.68 14.83 6.14
N SER A 47 -1.96 15.54 7.00
CA SER A 47 -1.10 16.66 6.59
C SER A 47 0.06 16.18 5.73
N LEU A 48 0.73 15.10 6.12
CA LEU A 48 1.82 14.49 5.35
C LEU A 48 1.39 14.05 3.95
N TYR A 49 0.14 13.57 3.78
CA TYR A 49 -0.38 13.29 2.44
C TYR A 49 -0.45 14.55 1.57
N VAL A 50 -0.86 15.68 2.13
CA VAL A 50 -0.94 16.94 1.40
C VAL A 50 0.46 17.46 1.07
N LEU A 51 1.38 17.44 2.03
CA LEU A 51 2.77 17.85 1.83
C LEU A 51 3.49 16.98 0.78
N MET A 52 3.30 15.67 0.84
CA MET A 52 3.83 14.74 -0.17
C MET A 52 3.37 15.11 -1.59
N ASN A 53 2.08 15.42 -1.79
CA ASN A 53 1.60 15.84 -3.11
C ASN A 53 2.16 17.21 -3.53
N TYR A 54 2.34 18.12 -2.57
CA TYR A 54 2.95 19.42 -2.84
C TYR A 54 4.42 19.31 -3.24
N PHE A 55 5.24 18.58 -2.48
CA PHE A 55 6.66 18.36 -2.80
C PHE A 55 6.85 17.57 -4.08
N LYS A 56 5.95 16.63 -4.38
CA LYS A 56 5.90 15.98 -5.69
C LYS A 56 5.63 16.97 -6.83
N PHE A 57 4.75 17.94 -6.62
CA PHE A 57 4.40 18.94 -7.64
C PHE A 57 5.55 19.91 -7.92
N ILE A 58 6.29 20.31 -6.89
CA ILE A 58 7.46 21.20 -7.05
C ILE A 58 8.76 20.44 -7.34
N GLU A 59 8.68 19.11 -7.53
CA GLU A 59 9.82 18.24 -7.85
C GLU A 59 10.95 18.27 -6.80
N ASP A 60 10.62 18.52 -5.52
CA ASP A 60 11.57 18.45 -4.42
C ASP A 60 11.69 17.00 -3.92
N GLU A 61 12.61 16.24 -4.50
CA GLU A 61 12.81 14.83 -4.18
C GLU A 61 13.19 14.60 -2.71
N LYS A 62 13.97 15.51 -2.11
CA LYS A 62 14.45 15.38 -0.74
C LYS A 62 13.29 15.47 0.24
N LEU A 63 12.48 16.53 0.14
CA LEU A 63 11.32 16.72 1.02
C LEU A 63 10.20 15.71 0.71
N LEU A 64 10.07 15.31 -0.56
CA LEU A 64 9.17 14.23 -0.95
C LEU A 64 9.53 12.92 -0.23
N SER A 65 10.80 12.50 -0.24
CA SER A 65 11.23 11.26 0.44
C SER A 65 10.89 11.31 1.93
N VAL A 66 11.26 12.40 2.61
CA VAL A 66 10.99 12.56 4.05
C VAL A 66 9.50 12.49 4.37
N THR A 67 8.65 13.14 3.57
CA THR A 67 7.20 13.10 3.80
C THR A 67 6.59 11.73 3.51
N ILE A 68 7.10 10.99 2.52
CA ILE A 68 6.70 9.61 2.23
C ILE A 68 7.01 8.72 3.43
N ASP A 69 8.25 8.76 3.93
CA ASP A 69 8.72 7.91 5.03
C ASP A 69 7.92 8.17 6.30
N LEU A 70 7.78 9.45 6.70
CA LEU A 70 6.99 9.84 7.85
C LEU A 70 5.52 9.39 7.73
N ARG A 71 4.95 9.47 6.52
CA ARG A 71 3.57 9.02 6.30
C ARG A 71 3.48 7.49 6.35
N GLU A 72 4.47 6.78 5.83
CA GLU A 72 4.50 5.32 5.85
C GLU A 72 4.52 4.79 7.29
N GLU A 73 5.38 5.32 8.15
CA GLU A 73 5.43 4.95 9.58
C GLU A 73 4.05 5.00 10.25
N ARG A 74 3.27 6.04 9.94
CA ARG A 74 1.94 6.30 10.52
C ARG A 74 0.83 5.46 9.88
N THR A 75 1.03 4.98 8.66
CA THR A 75 0.00 4.28 7.91
C THR A 75 0.23 2.77 7.82
N LYS A 76 1.46 2.28 7.99
CA LYS A 76 1.81 0.86 7.85
C LYS A 76 0.96 -0.05 8.73
N LYS A 77 0.78 0.28 10.01
CA LYS A 77 -0.03 -0.51 10.97
C LYS A 77 -1.54 -0.47 10.70
N SER A 78 -2.04 0.61 10.12
CA SER A 78 -3.48 0.81 9.87
C SER A 78 -3.90 0.54 8.42
N ARG A 79 -2.94 0.16 7.56
CA ARG A 79 -3.20 -0.15 6.15
C ARG A 79 -4.10 -1.38 6.07
N ARG A 80 -5.29 -1.21 5.50
CA ARG A 80 -6.17 -2.34 5.19
C ARG A 80 -5.62 -3.07 3.98
N ILE A 81 -4.84 -4.12 4.23
CA ILE A 81 -4.33 -5.02 3.19
C ILE A 81 -5.49 -5.95 2.77
N PHE A 82 -5.60 -6.21 1.47
CA PHE A 82 -6.68 -7.03 0.92
C PHE A 82 -6.59 -8.48 1.44
N PRO A 83 -7.61 -9.02 2.12
CA PRO A 83 -7.58 -10.39 2.63
C PRO A 83 -7.74 -11.42 1.51
N ILE A 84 -6.98 -12.52 1.53
CA ILE A 84 -7.10 -13.57 0.51
C ILE A 84 -8.47 -14.28 0.53
N ARG A 85 -9.15 -14.27 1.69
CA ARG A 85 -10.50 -14.81 1.85
C ARG A 85 -11.58 -14.05 1.07
N GLU A 86 -11.30 -12.83 0.64
CA GLU A 86 -12.24 -12.00 -0.13
C GLU A 86 -12.18 -12.32 -1.64
N PHE A 87 -11.24 -13.15 -2.10
CA PHE A 87 -11.21 -13.59 -3.50
C PHE A 87 -12.41 -14.47 -3.85
N LEU A 88 -12.98 -14.23 -5.03
CA LEU A 88 -14.10 -15.02 -5.56
C LEU A 88 -13.62 -16.38 -6.08
N ASN A 89 -14.47 -17.39 -5.98
CA ASN A 89 -14.24 -18.74 -6.51
C ASN A 89 -12.96 -19.42 -5.97
N ILE A 90 -12.56 -19.08 -4.74
CA ILE A 90 -11.48 -19.77 -4.02
C ILE A 90 -12.08 -20.75 -3.02
N ASN A 91 -11.50 -21.93 -2.91
CA ASN A 91 -11.90 -22.92 -1.91
C ASN A 91 -11.59 -22.40 -0.48
N PRO A 92 -12.60 -22.26 0.39
CA PRO A 92 -12.41 -21.78 1.76
C PRO A 92 -11.44 -22.63 2.59
N ASN A 93 -11.35 -23.94 2.31
CA ASN A 93 -10.44 -24.84 3.01
C ASN A 93 -8.96 -24.49 2.74
N TYR A 94 -8.63 -24.03 1.53
CA TYR A 94 -7.27 -23.59 1.21
C TYR A 94 -6.92 -22.32 1.97
N VAL A 95 -7.85 -21.36 2.01
CA VAL A 95 -7.69 -20.11 2.77
C VAL A 95 -7.53 -20.40 4.27
N LYS A 96 -8.28 -21.35 4.81
CA LYS A 96 -8.17 -21.76 6.21
C LYS A 96 -6.77 -22.29 6.53
N LYS A 97 -6.28 -23.28 5.75
CA LYS A 97 -4.94 -23.87 5.90
C LYS A 97 -3.81 -22.83 5.79
N LEU A 98 -3.92 -21.90 4.83
CA LEU A 98 -2.97 -20.79 4.68
C LEU A 98 -3.02 -19.84 5.90
N GLY A 99 -4.22 -19.57 6.42
CA GLY A 99 -4.43 -18.75 7.60
C GLY A 99 -3.82 -19.34 8.88
N GLU A 100 -3.81 -20.67 9.02
CA GLU A 100 -3.20 -21.41 10.14
C GLU A 100 -1.69 -21.20 10.22
N ILE A 101 -1.01 -21.04 9.07
CA ILE A 101 0.42 -20.72 9.00
C ILE A 101 0.71 -19.20 8.89
N GLY A 102 -0.31 -18.36 9.08
CA GLY A 102 -0.17 -16.91 9.13
C GLY A 102 -0.35 -16.17 7.80
N ILE A 103 -0.71 -16.84 6.71
CA ILE A 103 -0.97 -16.22 5.39
C ILE A 103 -2.46 -15.86 5.28
N LYS A 104 -2.78 -14.59 5.54
CA LYS A 104 -4.16 -14.07 5.62
C LYS A 104 -4.47 -13.01 4.56
N ASN A 105 -3.44 -12.39 3.98
CA ASN A 105 -3.59 -11.27 3.05
C ASN A 105 -2.65 -11.37 1.85
N VAL A 106 -2.89 -10.52 0.86
CA VAL A 106 -2.18 -10.56 -0.43
C VAL A 106 -0.68 -10.29 -0.32
N GLU A 107 -0.23 -9.43 0.60
CA GLU A 107 1.20 -9.15 0.78
C GLU A 107 1.93 -10.40 1.30
N GLN A 108 1.35 -11.08 2.30
CA GLN A 108 1.88 -12.33 2.84
C GLN A 108 1.89 -13.45 1.80
N MET A 109 0.84 -13.53 0.97
CA MET A 109 0.76 -14.52 -0.11
C MET A 109 1.85 -14.27 -1.15
N LEU A 110 2.09 -13.02 -1.53
CA LEU A 110 3.17 -12.64 -2.46
C LEU A 110 4.54 -12.92 -1.88
N GLU A 111 4.76 -12.66 -0.59
CA GLU A 111 6.03 -12.94 0.10
C GLU A 111 6.32 -14.45 0.15
N LYS A 112 5.33 -15.25 0.57
CA LYS A 112 5.47 -16.69 0.78
C LYS A 112 5.29 -17.52 -0.50
N GLY A 113 4.74 -16.97 -1.57
CA GLY A 113 4.47 -17.67 -2.83
C GLY A 113 5.22 -17.13 -4.06
N LYS A 114 6.18 -16.22 -3.87
CA LYS A 114 6.89 -15.50 -4.94
C LYS A 114 7.51 -16.42 -5.98
N THR A 115 8.16 -17.49 -5.54
CA THR A 115 8.94 -18.39 -6.40
C THR A 115 8.27 -19.76 -6.56
N VAL A 116 8.61 -20.49 -7.63
CA VAL A 116 8.15 -21.87 -7.86
C VAL A 116 8.51 -22.76 -6.66
N LYS A 117 9.75 -22.65 -6.16
CA LYS A 117 10.22 -23.42 -4.99
C LYS A 117 9.37 -23.17 -3.75
N GLN A 118 9.04 -21.90 -3.47
CA GLN A 118 8.20 -21.56 -2.33
C GLN A 118 6.76 -22.07 -2.49
N ARG A 119 6.19 -22.02 -3.70
CA ARG A 119 4.85 -22.57 -3.95
C ARG A 119 4.82 -24.08 -3.81
N LYS A 120 5.85 -24.80 -4.26
CA LYS A 120 5.98 -26.24 -4.04
C LYS A 120 6.08 -26.58 -2.55
N ALA A 121 6.87 -25.84 -1.79
CA ALA A 121 6.96 -26.03 -0.34
C ALA A 121 5.60 -25.83 0.35
N LEU A 122 4.84 -24.79 -0.03
CA LEU A 122 3.48 -24.57 0.48
C LEU A 122 2.52 -25.70 0.05
N SER A 123 2.67 -26.21 -1.17
CA SER A 123 1.87 -27.31 -1.71
C SER A 123 2.07 -28.58 -0.90
N GLU A 124 3.32 -28.96 -0.65
CA GLU A 124 3.72 -30.13 0.13
C GLU A 124 3.30 -30.00 1.59
N GLN A 125 3.56 -28.84 2.21
CA GLN A 125 3.24 -28.59 3.61
C GLN A 125 1.74 -28.64 3.90
N LEU A 126 0.91 -28.09 3.01
CA LEU A 126 -0.53 -27.91 3.26
C LEU A 126 -1.41 -28.90 2.49
N GLY A 127 -0.85 -29.69 1.58
CA GLY A 127 -1.60 -30.55 0.66
C GLY A 127 -2.55 -29.74 -0.23
N ILE A 128 -2.14 -28.54 -0.67
CA ILE A 128 -2.90 -27.69 -1.59
C ILE A 128 -2.23 -27.82 -2.96
N PRO A 129 -2.96 -28.12 -4.05
CA PRO A 129 -2.34 -28.22 -5.38
C PRO A 129 -1.55 -26.95 -5.75
N GLU A 130 -0.34 -27.11 -6.29
CA GLU A 130 0.54 -25.98 -6.64
C GLU A 130 -0.17 -24.95 -7.54
N GLY A 131 -1.00 -25.41 -8.49
CA GLY A 131 -1.80 -24.54 -9.35
C GLY A 131 -2.77 -23.62 -8.59
N ARG A 132 -3.32 -24.07 -7.47
CA ARG A 132 -4.22 -23.26 -6.62
C ARG A 132 -3.46 -22.24 -5.79
N ILE A 133 -2.24 -22.57 -5.39
CA ILE A 133 -1.33 -21.61 -4.75
C ILE A 133 -0.90 -20.55 -5.77
N LEU A 134 -0.57 -20.96 -7.00
CA LEU A 134 -0.22 -20.05 -8.09
C LEU A 134 -1.38 -19.10 -8.41
N GLU A 135 -2.60 -19.61 -8.51
CA GLU A 135 -3.82 -18.80 -8.70
C GLU A 135 -3.94 -17.73 -7.60
N LEU A 136 -3.79 -18.10 -6.32
CA LEU A 136 -3.82 -17.16 -5.21
C LEU A 136 -2.70 -16.10 -5.28
N VAL A 137 -1.50 -16.49 -5.71
CA VAL A 137 -0.38 -15.55 -5.93
C VAL A 137 -0.72 -14.57 -7.05
N GLN A 138 -1.25 -15.06 -8.18
CA GLN A 138 -1.60 -14.23 -9.33
C GLN A 138 -2.73 -13.26 -9.01
N LEU A 139 -3.79 -13.73 -8.34
CA LEU A 139 -4.87 -12.86 -7.86
C LEU A 139 -4.33 -11.81 -6.89
N SER A 140 -3.45 -12.19 -5.97
CA SER A 140 -2.77 -11.27 -5.05
C SER A 140 -1.95 -10.22 -5.81
N ASP A 141 -1.24 -10.64 -6.87
CA ASP A 141 -0.38 -9.79 -7.67
C ASP A 141 -1.16 -8.70 -8.42
N ILE A 142 -2.30 -9.09 -8.99
CA ILE A 142 -3.22 -8.20 -9.70
C ILE A 142 -3.79 -7.13 -8.77
N THR A 143 -4.12 -7.47 -7.51
CA THR A 143 -4.71 -6.51 -6.55
C THR A 143 -3.76 -5.40 -6.10
N ARG A 144 -2.47 -5.45 -6.50
CA ARG A 144 -1.52 -4.35 -6.32
C ARG A 144 -1.89 -3.14 -7.19
N MET A 145 -2.61 -3.36 -8.30
CA MET A 145 -3.16 -2.26 -9.08
C MET A 145 -4.26 -1.54 -8.30
N GLY A 146 -4.24 -0.21 -8.35
CA GLY A 146 -5.25 0.63 -7.72
C GLY A 146 -6.67 0.22 -8.17
N TYR A 147 -7.61 0.20 -7.22
CA TYR A 147 -9.02 -0.12 -7.45
C TYR A 147 -9.34 -1.54 -7.95
N VAL A 148 -8.34 -2.43 -8.08
CA VAL A 148 -8.56 -3.83 -8.45
C VAL A 148 -8.70 -4.68 -7.19
N LYS A 149 -9.90 -5.25 -7.00
CA LYS A 149 -10.31 -6.08 -5.84
C LYS A 149 -11.05 -7.33 -6.32
N ALA A 150 -11.66 -8.09 -5.41
CA ALA A 150 -12.31 -9.39 -5.63
C ALA A 150 -12.88 -9.66 -7.03
N LYS A 151 -13.82 -8.84 -7.51
CA LYS A 151 -14.48 -9.02 -8.82
C LYS A 151 -13.52 -8.82 -10.00
N LEU A 152 -12.83 -7.68 -10.03
CA LEU A 152 -11.91 -7.35 -11.12
C LEU A 152 -10.68 -8.24 -11.13
N SER A 153 -10.15 -8.62 -9.97
CA SER A 153 -9.02 -9.55 -9.89
C SER A 153 -9.36 -10.91 -10.49
N ARG A 154 -10.57 -11.41 -10.23
CA ARG A 154 -11.06 -12.66 -10.82
C ARG A 154 -11.25 -12.53 -12.33
N LEU A 155 -11.92 -11.47 -12.78
CA LEU A 155 -12.12 -11.19 -14.20
C LEU A 155 -10.79 -11.18 -14.98
N TYR A 156 -9.79 -10.45 -14.49
CA TYR A 156 -8.48 -10.36 -15.13
C TYR A 156 -7.75 -11.69 -15.15
N HIS A 157 -7.75 -12.41 -14.03
CA HIS A 157 -7.15 -13.74 -13.96
C HIS A 157 -7.77 -14.69 -15.00
N ASP A 158 -9.10 -14.74 -15.06
CA ASP A 158 -9.84 -15.64 -15.96
C ASP A 158 -9.69 -15.23 -17.44
N SER A 159 -9.37 -13.96 -17.70
CA SER A 159 -9.00 -13.44 -19.02
C SER A 159 -7.52 -13.66 -19.37
N GLY A 160 -6.76 -14.40 -18.55
CA GLY A 160 -5.32 -14.66 -18.77
C GLY A 160 -4.39 -13.50 -18.38
N LEU A 161 -4.93 -12.40 -17.87
CA LEU A 161 -4.22 -11.20 -17.42
C LEU A 161 -3.74 -11.35 -15.97
N VAL A 162 -2.89 -12.35 -15.75
CA VAL A 162 -2.49 -12.84 -14.43
C VAL A 162 -1.44 -12.00 -13.67
N SER A 163 -1.07 -10.82 -14.19
CA SER A 163 -0.14 -9.90 -13.51
C SER A 163 -0.32 -8.46 -13.99
N PRO A 164 0.08 -7.45 -13.19
CA PRO A 164 0.04 -6.05 -13.63
C PRO A 164 0.79 -5.80 -14.94
N LEU A 165 1.90 -6.51 -15.18
CA LEU A 165 2.66 -6.41 -16.42
C LEU A 165 1.87 -6.91 -17.63
N LYS A 166 1.13 -8.01 -17.49
CA LYS A 166 0.28 -8.54 -18.56
C LYS A 166 -0.87 -7.57 -18.86
N VAL A 167 -1.47 -6.99 -17.83
CA VAL A 167 -2.51 -5.96 -18.00
C VAL A 167 -1.96 -4.73 -18.73
N ALA A 168 -0.78 -4.24 -18.33
CA ALA A 168 -0.16 -3.08 -18.97
C ALA A 168 0.20 -3.29 -20.45
N LYS A 169 0.49 -4.54 -20.86
CA LYS A 169 0.81 -4.90 -22.25
C LYS A 169 -0.40 -5.33 -23.07
N PHE A 170 -1.57 -5.49 -22.45
CA PHE A 170 -2.78 -5.93 -23.13
C PHE A 170 -3.21 -4.89 -24.16
N LYS A 171 -3.54 -5.35 -25.36
CA LYS A 171 -4.15 -4.55 -26.42
C LYS A 171 -5.51 -5.16 -26.73
N PRO A 172 -6.61 -4.39 -26.65
CA PRO A 172 -7.90 -4.86 -27.13
C PRO A 172 -7.81 -5.11 -28.64
N GLU A 173 -8.52 -6.13 -29.08
CA GLU A 173 -8.80 -6.36 -30.51
C GLU A 173 -9.78 -5.31 -31.05
#